data_AF-A0A2V6TDH4-F1
#
_entry.id   AF-A0A2V6TDH4-F1
#
_cell.length_a   1.000
_cell.length_b   1.000
_cell.length_c   1.000
_cell.angle_alpha   90.00
_cell.angle_beta   90.00
_cell.angle_gamma   90.00
#
_symmetry.space_group_name_H-M   'P 1'
#
loop_
_entity.id
_entity.type
_entity.pdbx_description
1 polymer ?
#
loop_
_entity_poly.entity_id
_entity_poly.type
_entity_poly.pdbx_seq_one_letter_code
_entity_poly.pdbx_strand_id
1 'polypeptide(L)' 'MTPHTDSGIIDERSQHSVEQTVERLTALLHAQGVTLFALVDHGGEAAKIGMTMPPTKLLIFGNPKAGTPLMLAAPSVA' A
#
# COMPACT_ATOMS: atom_id res chain seq x y z
N MET A 1 -0.43 -13.78 19.98
CA MET A 1 0.29 -13.60 18.71
C MET A 1 1.54 -12.82 19.03
N THR A 2 2.69 -13.47 18.96
CA THR A 2 4.01 -12.85 19.11
C THR A 2 4.24 -11.87 17.95
N PRO A 3 4.69 -10.63 18.21
CA PRO A 3 5.04 -9.71 17.13
C PRO A 3 6.28 -10.25 16.43
N HIS A 4 6.17 -10.53 15.12
CA HIS A 4 7.34 -10.72 14.29
C HIS A 4 7.97 -9.33 14.09
N THR A 5 9.18 -9.13 14.61
CA THR A 5 10.03 -7.99 14.23
C THR A 5 10.57 -8.25 12.82
N ASP A 6 9.72 -8.13 11.81
CA ASP A 6 10.20 -8.02 10.44
C ASP A 6 10.70 -6.59 10.26
N SER A 7 12.00 -6.44 10.03
CA SER A 7 12.63 -5.12 9.91
C SER A 7 12.02 -4.39 8.70
N GLY A 8 11.16 -3.40 8.97
CA GLY A 8 10.51 -2.59 7.94
C GLY A 8 9.06 -2.95 7.61
N ILE A 9 8.44 -3.92 8.31
CA ILE A 9 7.00 -4.22 8.19
C ILE A 9 6.28 -3.83 9.48
N ILE A 10 5.17 -3.12 9.33
CA ILE A 10 4.26 -2.76 10.43
C ILE A 10 2.89 -3.35 10.11
N ASP A 11 2.40 -4.22 10.98
CA ASP A 11 1.09 -4.85 10.86
C ASP A 11 0.08 -4.18 11.81
N GLU A 12 -0.97 -3.59 11.23
CA GLU A 12 -2.06 -2.96 11.97
C GLU A 12 -3.41 -3.54 11.57
N ARG A 13 -4.21 -3.91 12.57
CA ARG A 13 -5.53 -4.52 12.33
C ARG A 13 -6.57 -3.45 12.03
N SER A 14 -7.16 -3.49 10.84
CA SER A 14 -8.32 -2.65 10.50
C SER A 14 -9.61 -3.20 11.14
N GLN A 15 -10.50 -2.29 11.55
CA GLN A 15 -11.87 -2.59 11.96
C GLN A 15 -12.87 -2.56 10.79
N HIS A 16 -12.39 -2.29 9.56
CA HIS A 16 -13.20 -2.14 8.37
C HIS A 16 -12.94 -3.27 7.37
N SER A 17 -13.80 -3.40 6.35
CA SER A 17 -13.49 -4.26 5.20
C SER A 17 -12.25 -3.77 4.46
N VAL A 18 -11.72 -4.60 3.55
CA VAL A 18 -10.58 -4.21 2.71
C VAL A 18 -10.93 -3.01 1.85
N GLU A 19 -12.11 -3.01 1.21
CA GLU A 19 -12.59 -1.91 0.38
C GLU A 19 -12.68 -0.60 1.19
N GLN A 20 -13.34 -0.64 2.34
CA GLN A 20 -13.46 0.53 3.23
C GLN A 20 -12.10 1.03 3.74
N THR A 21 -11.17 0.11 4.03
CA THR A 21 -9.81 0.46 4.46
C THR A 21 -9.06 1.17 3.33
N VAL A 22 -9.16 0.66 2.11
CA VAL A 22 -8.55 1.27 0.92
C VAL A 22 -9.13 2.65 0.66
N GLU A 23 -10.46 2.80 0.64
CA GLU A 23 -11.10 4.11 0.44
C GLU A 23 -10.65 5.15 1.47
N ARG A 24 -10.66 4.77 2.76
CA ARG A 24 -10.23 5.65 3.86
C ARG A 24 -8.75 6.02 3.74
N LEU A 25 -7.89 5.05 3.46
CA LEU A 25 -6.45 5.29 3.32
C LEU A 25 -6.16 6.18 2.11
N THR A 26 -6.79 5.93 0.96
CA THR A 26 -6.66 6.77 -0.23
C THR A 26 -7.11 8.21 0.04
N ALA A 27 -8.23 8.40 0.76
CA ALA A 27 -8.70 9.73 1.14
C ALA A 27 -7.69 10.46 2.06
N LEU A 28 -7.11 9.74 3.03
CA LEU A 28 -6.08 10.29 3.92
C LEU A 28 -4.80 10.68 3.15
N LEU A 29 -4.32 9.81 2.26
CA LEU A 29 -3.15 10.08 1.43
C LEU A 29 -3.36 11.36 0.59
N HIS A 30 -4.52 11.48 -0.05
CA HIS A 30 -4.89 12.67 -0.82
C HIS A 30 -4.94 13.93 0.05
N ALA A 31 -5.58 13.87 1.22
CA ALA A 31 -5.66 14.99 2.15
C ALA A 31 -4.27 15.44 2.67
N GLN A 32 -3.30 14.54 2.73
CA GLN A 32 -1.92 14.83 3.13
C GLN A 32 -1.00 15.20 1.95
N GLY A 33 -1.53 15.30 0.72
CA GLY A 33 -0.73 15.56 -0.47
C GLY A 33 0.26 14.44 -0.81
N VAL A 34 0.01 13.22 -0.34
CA VAL A 34 0.77 12.02 -0.69
C VAL A 34 0.18 11.43 -1.96
N THR A 35 1.05 11.11 -2.92
CA THR A 35 0.62 10.58 -4.22
C THR A 35 0.38 9.07 -4.12
N LEU A 36 -0.80 8.62 -4.52
CA LEU A 36 -1.06 7.21 -4.80
C LEU A 36 -0.54 6.89 -6.21
N PHE A 37 0.52 6.11 -6.31
CA PHE A 37 1.12 5.72 -7.59
C PHE A 37 0.38 4.54 -8.23
N ALA A 38 -0.02 3.56 -7.42
CA ALA A 38 -0.75 2.40 -7.90
C ALA A 38 -1.68 1.81 -6.83
N LEU A 39 -2.78 1.23 -7.30
CA LEU A 39 -3.65 0.33 -6.56
C LEU A 39 -3.75 -0.97 -7.35
N VAL A 40 -3.30 -2.07 -6.77
CA VAL A 40 -3.33 -3.40 -7.39
C VAL A 40 -4.34 -4.28 -6.67
N ASP A 41 -5.30 -4.83 -7.40
CA ASP A 41 -6.33 -5.72 -6.86
C ASP A 41 -5.94 -7.19 -7.04
N HIS A 42 -5.11 -7.71 -6.13
CA HIS A 42 -4.66 -9.11 -6.18
C HIS A 42 -5.82 -10.11 -6.12
N GLY A 43 -6.86 -9.81 -5.32
CA GLY A 43 -8.07 -10.64 -5.27
C GLY A 43 -8.79 -10.69 -6.62
N GLY A 44 -8.92 -9.53 -7.27
CA GLY A 44 -9.47 -9.43 -8.62
C GLY A 44 -8.62 -10.15 -9.68
N GLU A 45 -7.29 -10.00 -9.65
CA GLU A 45 -6.40 -10.70 -10.59
C GLU A 45 -6.42 -12.22 -10.42
N ALA A 46 -6.52 -12.72 -9.18
CA ALA A 46 -6.69 -14.15 -8.92
C ALA A 46 -8.01 -14.68 -9.51
N ALA A 47 -9.10 -13.93 -9.38
CA ALA A 47 -10.39 -14.31 -9.93
C ALA A 47 -10.37 -14.44 -11.47
N LYS A 48 -9.60 -13.60 -12.17
CA LYS A 48 -9.45 -13.67 -13.64
C LYS A 48 -8.86 -14.99 -14.13
N ILE A 49 -8.08 -15.68 -13.28
CA ILE A 49 -7.48 -16.98 -13.59
C ILE A 49 -8.22 -18.15 -12.91
N GLY A 50 -9.44 -17.90 -12.40
CA GLY A 50 -10.26 -18.93 -11.75
C GLY A 50 -9.78 -19.34 -10.36
N MET A 51 -8.91 -18.54 -9.73
CA MET A 51 -8.44 -18.78 -8.36
C MET A 51 -9.17 -17.89 -7.36
N THR A 52 -9.50 -18.45 -6.20
CA THR A 52 -10.08 -17.70 -5.09
C THR A 52 -8.98 -17.25 -4.13
N MET A 53 -8.98 -15.96 -3.79
CA MET A 53 -8.12 -15.35 -2.77
C MET A 53 -8.98 -14.51 -1.83
N PRO A 54 -8.66 -14.42 -0.52
CA PRO A 54 -9.27 -13.39 0.33
C PRO A 54 -9.10 -11.99 -0.28
N PRO A 55 -10.02 -11.04 -0.02
CA PRO A 55 -9.87 -9.66 -0.50
C PRO A 55 -8.48 -9.11 -0.16
N THR A 56 -7.69 -8.78 -1.18
CA THR A 56 -6.29 -8.39 -1.03
C THR A 56 -5.98 -7.29 -2.04
N LYS A 57 -5.55 -6.13 -1.55
CA LYS A 57 -5.21 -4.96 -2.38
C LYS A 57 -3.88 -4.37 -1.92
N LEU A 58 -3.02 -4.00 -2.86
CA LEU A 58 -1.74 -3.34 -2.63
C LEU A 58 -1.85 -1.88 -3.07
N LEU A 59 -1.49 -0.96 -2.17
CA LEU A 59 -1.37 0.46 -2.47
C LEU A 59 0.12 0.83 -2.48
N ILE A 60 0.59 1.40 -3.58
CA ILE A 60 1.95 1.95 -3.70
C ILE A 60 1.80 3.47 -3.73
N PHE A 61 2.38 4.15 -2.76
CA PHE A 61 2.24 5.59 -2.59
C PHE A 61 3.54 6.23 -2.08
N GLY A 62 3.67 7.54 -2.23
CA GLY A 62 4.83 8.27 -1.75
C GLY A 62 4.73 9.77 -1.98
N ASN A 63 5.75 10.49 -1.52
CA ASN A 63 5.83 11.94 -1.67
C ASN A 63 7.05 12.30 -2.54
N PRO A 64 6.86 12.63 -3.84
CA PRO A 64 7.97 12.98 -4.72
C PRO A 64 8.82 14.14 -4.21
N LYS A 65 8.22 15.13 -3.52
CA LYS A 65 8.98 16.26 -2.97
C LYS A 65 10.00 15.83 -1.93
N ALA A 66 9.69 14.78 -1.16
CA ALA A 66 10.58 14.24 -0.13
C ALA A 66 11.49 13.14 -0.69
N GLY A 67 10.97 12.25 -1.54
CA GLY A 67 11.68 11.06 -2.01
C GLY A 67 12.65 11.31 -3.16
N THR A 68 12.28 12.13 -4.15
CA THR A 68 13.10 12.33 -5.35
C THR A 68 14.51 12.87 -5.05
N PRO A 69 14.72 13.83 -4.13
CA PRO A 69 16.07 14.24 -3.76
C PRO A 69 16.96 13.09 -3.24
N LEU A 70 16.38 12.14 -2.48
CA LEU A 70 17.10 10.97 -2.00
C LEU A 70 17.47 10.03 -3.14
N MET A 71 16.54 9.80 -4.08
CA MET A 71 16.78 8.98 -5.27
C MET A 71 17.86 9.60 -6.18
N LEU A 72 17.90 10.93 -6.29
CA LEU A 72 18.96 11.62 -7.04
C LEU A 72 20.33 11.46 -6.37
N ALA A 73 20.38 11.50 -5.04
CA ALA A 73 21.63 11.31 -4.28
C ALA A 73 22.10 9.85 -4.27
N ALA A 74 21.16 8.90 -4.24
CA ALA A 74 21.41 7.47 -4.22
C ALA A 74 20.28 6.72 -4.97
N PRO A 75 20.45 6.42 -6.27
CA PRO A 75 19.38 5.82 -7.09
C PRO A 75 18.84 4.47 -6.58
N SER A 76 19.63 3.72 -5.83
CA SER A 76 19.22 2.44 -5.23
C SER A 76 18.21 2.57 -4.09
N VAL A 77 17.85 3.80 -3.68
CA VAL A 77 16.82 4.08 -2.67
C VAL A 77 15.40 3.96 -3.26
N ALA A 78 15.26 4.00 -4.59
CA ALA A 78 13.99 3.77 -5.26
C ALA A 78 13.49 2.32 -5.05
#